data_AF-A0A4V4IQI1-F1
#
_entry.id   AF-A0A4V4IQI1-F1
#
_cell.length_a   1.000
_cell.length_b   1.000
_cell.length_c   1.000
_cell.angle_alpha   90.00
_cell.angle_beta   90.00
_cell.angle_gamma   90.00
#
_symmetry.space_group_name_H-M   'P 1'
#
loop_
_entity.id
_entity.type
_entity.pdbx_description
1 polymer ?
#
loop_
_entity_poly.entity_id
_entity_poly.type
_entity_poly.pdbx_seq_one_letter_code
_entity_poly.pdbx_strand_id
1 'polypeptide(L)'
;YCTATKSPKGEDLYRYLEKEVRNYCHGVRSYVFITDNDEEGEPAHRLLKAYMTQYNKFAHLSSLVKNLMQVLERHWIRRESDEKKKNVYLIEDLNKMIWRQEVLQVSANTVPTKQGLGEVADAVTELREKSGGTAEYDLKLVKNVVKSLSSLDLTLDD
;
A
#
# COMPACT_ATOMS: atom_id res chain seq x y z
N TYR A 1 14.93 -23.75 15.45
CA TYR A 1 15.83 -24.36 14.44
C TYR A 1 16.49 -23.27 13.60
N CYS A 2 17.59 -22.70 14.08
CA CYS A 2 18.48 -21.85 13.29
C CYS A 2 19.91 -22.24 13.67
N THR A 3 20.39 -23.35 13.14
CA THR A 3 21.82 -23.67 13.13
C THR A 3 22.36 -23.45 11.71
N ALA A 4 23.56 -22.89 11.67
CA ALA A 4 24.24 -22.44 10.49
C ALA A 4 24.51 -23.57 9.48
N THR A 5 23.68 -23.64 8.45
CA THR A 5 24.06 -24.13 7.13
C THR A 5 23.53 -23.09 6.13
N LYS A 6 24.35 -22.72 5.14
CA LYS A 6 24.04 -21.79 4.03
C LYS A 6 22.53 -21.76 3.78
N SER A 7 21.85 -20.65 4.07
CA SER A 7 20.37 -20.63 4.13
C SER A 7 19.76 -20.07 2.84
N PRO A 8 19.44 -20.91 1.84
CA PRO A 8 18.49 -20.54 0.78
C PRO A 8 17.09 -20.26 1.36
N LYS A 9 16.78 -20.77 2.57
CA LYS A 9 15.46 -20.62 3.22
C LYS A 9 15.06 -19.18 3.52
N GLY A 10 16.01 -18.29 3.81
CA GLY A 10 15.70 -16.89 4.15
C GLY A 10 15.29 -16.09 2.93
N GLU A 11 16.08 -16.20 1.86
CA GLU A 11 15.80 -15.55 0.58
C GLU A 11 14.52 -16.09 -0.05
N ASP A 12 14.35 -17.41 -0.07
CA ASP A 12 13.15 -18.05 -0.60
C ASP A 12 11.89 -17.59 0.13
N LEU A 13 11.94 -17.49 1.47
CA LEU A 13 10.81 -17.01 2.27
C LEU A 13 10.52 -15.52 2.01
N TYR A 14 11.55 -14.69 1.89
CA TYR A 14 11.39 -13.27 1.58
C TYR A 14 10.77 -13.06 0.20
N ARG A 15 11.27 -13.76 -0.82
CA ARG A 15 10.74 -13.70 -2.19
C ARG A 15 9.34 -14.27 -2.30
N TYR A 16 9.04 -15.34 -1.56
CA TYR A 16 7.69 -15.88 -1.46
C TYR A 16 6.74 -14.85 -0.83
N LEU A 17 7.13 -14.23 0.28
CA LEU A 17 6.34 -13.18 0.92
C LEU A 17 6.10 -11.99 -0.03
N GLU A 18 7.14 -11.50 -0.69
CA GLU A 18 7.04 -10.42 -1.69
C GLU A 18 6.00 -10.77 -2.76
N LYS A 19 6.06 -12.00 -3.30
CA LYS A 19 5.12 -12.48 -4.32
C LYS A 19 3.68 -12.52 -3.79
N GLU A 20 3.45 -13.08 -2.61
CA GLU A 20 2.11 -13.19 -2.03
C GLU A 20 1.52 -11.81 -1.71
N VAL A 21 2.33 -10.88 -1.20
CA VAL A 21 1.90 -9.50 -0.93
C VAL A 21 1.54 -8.78 -2.24
N ARG A 22 2.32 -8.96 -3.32
CA ARG A 22 1.98 -8.43 -4.65
C ARG A 22 0.68 -9.01 -5.19
N ASN A 23 0.50 -10.33 -5.11
CA ASN A 23 -0.74 -11.00 -5.54
C ASN A 23 -1.96 -10.45 -4.79
N TYR A 24 -1.85 -10.27 -3.47
CA TYR A 24 -2.89 -9.65 -2.67
C TYR A 24 -3.20 -8.21 -3.14
N CYS A 25 -2.17 -7.39 -3.37
CA CYS A 25 -2.34 -6.02 -3.83
C CYS A 25 -2.95 -5.91 -5.23
N HIS A 26 -2.64 -6.84 -6.14
CA HIS A 26 -3.32 -6.92 -7.44
C HIS A 26 -4.82 -7.18 -7.28
N GLY A 27 -5.20 -8.10 -6.39
CA GLY A 27 -6.62 -8.36 -6.07
C GLY A 27 -7.31 -7.12 -5.48
N VAL A 28 -6.63 -6.41 -4.58
CA VAL A 28 -7.12 -5.15 -4.00
C VAL A 28 -7.31 -4.08 -5.09
N ARG A 29 -6.35 -3.93 -6.01
CA ARG A 29 -6.46 -2.96 -7.09
C ARG A 29 -7.69 -3.23 -7.96
N SER A 30 -7.91 -4.48 -8.35
CA SER A 30 -9.09 -4.85 -9.14
C SER A 30 -10.40 -4.53 -8.41
N TYR A 31 -10.44 -4.74 -7.10
CA TYR A 31 -11.61 -4.42 -6.26
C TYR A 31 -11.84 -2.91 -6.07
N VAL A 32 -10.78 -2.11 -5.99
CA VAL A 32 -10.90 -0.66 -5.73
C VAL A 32 -11.17 0.12 -7.02
N PHE A 33 -10.51 -0.23 -8.13
CA PHE A 33 -10.46 0.61 -9.33
C PHE A 33 -11.11 0.00 -10.59
N ILE A 34 -11.36 -1.31 -10.63
CA ILE A 34 -11.87 -1.97 -11.86
C ILE A 34 -13.34 -2.35 -11.73
N THR A 35 -13.78 -2.77 -10.55
CA THR A 35 -15.19 -3.07 -10.33
C THR A 35 -15.99 -1.78 -10.24
N ASP A 36 -16.89 -1.56 -11.21
CA ASP A 36 -18.06 -0.70 -11.04
C ASP A 36 -18.85 -1.27 -9.86
N ASN A 37 -18.58 -0.74 -8.67
CA ASN A 37 -19.34 -1.13 -7.49
C ASN A 37 -20.76 -0.59 -7.69
N ASP A 38 -21.75 -1.48 -7.78
CA ASP A 38 -23.19 -1.16 -7.87
C ASP A 38 -23.74 -0.47 -6.59
N GLU A 39 -22.88 -0.08 -5.65
CA GLU A 39 -23.29 0.64 -4.44
C GLU A 39 -23.91 2.00 -4.81
N GLU A 40 -25.12 2.32 -4.34
CA GLU A 40 -25.68 3.66 -4.51
C GLU A 40 -24.78 4.71 -3.84
N GLY A 41 -24.37 5.72 -4.60
CA GLY A 41 -23.55 6.83 -4.10
C GLY A 41 -22.64 7.45 -5.14
N GLU A 42 -22.02 8.56 -4.76
CA GLU A 42 -21.09 9.30 -5.61
C GLU A 42 -19.85 8.46 -5.93
N PRO A 43 -19.37 8.45 -7.18
CA PRO A 43 -18.22 7.64 -7.59
C PRO A 43 -16.95 7.96 -6.80
N ALA A 44 -16.63 9.24 -6.58
CA ALA A 44 -15.49 9.66 -5.78
C ALA A 44 -15.56 9.19 -4.33
N HIS A 45 -16.73 9.30 -3.69
CA HIS A 45 -16.94 8.84 -2.32
C HIS A 45 -16.71 7.33 -2.19
N ARG A 46 -17.32 6.55 -3.10
CA ARG A 46 -17.21 5.08 -3.12
C ARG A 46 -15.76 4.64 -3.32
N LEU A 47 -15.05 5.27 -4.24
CA LEU A 47 -13.63 4.99 -4.49
C LEU A 47 -12.79 5.20 -3.23
N LEU A 48 -12.91 6.37 -2.59
CA LEU A 48 -12.12 6.71 -1.40
C LEU A 48 -12.46 5.81 -0.20
N LYS A 49 -13.74 5.45 -0.04
CA LYS A 49 -14.19 4.53 1.01
C LYS A 49 -13.66 3.12 0.79
N ALA A 50 -13.75 2.60 -0.45
CA ALA A 50 -13.21 1.29 -0.80
C ALA A 50 -11.69 1.25 -0.62
N TYR A 51 -10.98 2.26 -1.11
CA TYR A 51 -9.55 2.43 -0.93
C TYR A 51 -9.16 2.43 0.55
N MET A 52 -9.79 3.28 1.37
CA MET A 52 -9.44 3.40 2.80
C MET A 52 -9.74 2.11 3.56
N THR A 53 -10.81 1.40 3.20
CA THR A 53 -11.17 0.10 3.80
C THR A 53 -10.09 -0.94 3.50
N GLN A 54 -9.64 -1.04 2.26
CA GLN A 54 -8.60 -1.99 1.89
C GLN A 54 -7.22 -1.58 2.45
N TYR A 55 -6.91 -0.28 2.46
CA TYR A 55 -5.68 0.22 3.07
C TYR A 55 -5.59 -0.12 4.55
N ASN A 56 -6.66 0.09 5.33
CA ASN A 56 -6.68 -0.23 6.75
C ASN A 56 -6.50 -1.74 7.01
N LYS A 57 -7.16 -2.59 6.21
CA LYS A 57 -6.98 -4.06 6.27
C LYS A 57 -5.53 -4.43 5.98
N PHE A 58 -4.96 -3.86 4.91
CA PHE A 58 -3.58 -4.09 4.53
C PHE A 58 -2.59 -3.61 5.59
N ALA A 59 -2.76 -2.42 6.15
CA ALA A 59 -1.91 -1.88 7.20
C ALA A 59 -1.92 -2.78 8.45
N HIS A 60 -3.08 -3.32 8.81
CA HIS A 60 -3.20 -4.29 9.90
C HIS A 60 -2.48 -5.60 9.57
N LEU A 61 -2.73 -6.18 8.40
CA LEU A 61 -2.06 -7.41 7.94
C LEU A 61 -0.54 -7.23 7.84
N SER A 62 -0.08 -6.10 7.31
CA SER A 62 1.33 -5.72 7.21
C SER A 62 2.01 -5.70 8.57
N SER A 63 1.35 -5.14 9.60
CA SER A 63 1.85 -5.15 10.98
C SER A 63 1.94 -6.57 11.56
N LEU A 64 0.93 -7.42 11.32
CA LEU A 64 0.96 -8.83 11.72
C LEU A 64 2.09 -9.59 11.04
N VAL A 65 2.24 -9.45 9.73
CA VAL A 65 3.31 -10.06 8.92
C VAL A 65 4.67 -9.60 9.42
N LYS A 66 4.87 -8.30 9.66
CA LYS A 66 6.10 -7.76 10.24
C LYS A 66 6.43 -8.46 11.56
N ASN A 67 5.44 -8.59 12.44
CA ASN A 67 5.61 -9.24 13.74
C ASN A 67 5.97 -10.72 13.63
N LEU A 68 5.31 -11.45 12.73
CA LEU A 68 5.60 -12.86 12.47
C LEU A 68 6.99 -13.06 11.84
N MET A 69 7.41 -12.15 10.97
CA MET A 69 8.66 -12.22 10.21
C MET A 69 9.84 -11.53 10.92
N GLN A 70 9.69 -11.10 12.18
CA GLN A 70 10.76 -10.44 12.93
C GLN A 70 12.06 -11.26 13.00
N VAL A 71 11.97 -12.59 13.07
CA VAL A 71 13.14 -13.48 13.08
C VAL A 71 13.86 -13.42 11.74
N LEU A 72 13.11 -13.44 10.62
CA LEU A 72 13.67 -13.28 9.28
C LEU A 72 14.32 -11.89 9.14
N GLU A 73 13.66 -10.85 9.63
CA GLU A 73 14.16 -9.48 9.56
C GLU A 73 15.49 -9.32 10.32
N ARG A 74 15.57 -9.86 11.54
CA ARG A 74 16.78 -9.77 12.37
C ARG A 74 17.96 -10.56 11.80
N HIS A 75 17.72 -11.78 11.31
CA HIS A 75 18.80 -12.72 11.00
C HIS A 75 19.18 -12.77 9.53
N TRP A 76 18.28 -12.39 8.62
CA TRP A 76 18.55 -12.42 7.17
C TRP A 76 18.50 -11.02 6.58
N ILE A 77 17.40 -10.28 6.70
CA ILE A 77 17.21 -8.99 6.01
C ILE A 77 18.29 -7.98 6.41
N ARG A 78 18.56 -7.81 7.71
CA ARG A 78 19.60 -6.87 8.17
C ARG A 78 20.99 -7.24 7.64
N ARG A 79 21.33 -8.54 7.67
CA ARG A 79 22.62 -9.02 7.16
C ARG A 79 22.77 -8.74 5.67
N GLU A 80 21.75 -9.03 4.87
CA GLU A 80 21.80 -8.79 3.42
C GLU A 80 21.78 -7.29 3.07
N SER A 81 21.13 -6.46 3.89
CA SER A 81 21.14 -5.00 3.77
C SER A 81 22.52 -4.42 4.06
N ASP A 82 23.21 -4.92 5.10
CA ASP A 82 24.58 -4.54 5.45
C ASP A 82 25.58 -4.94 4.34
N GLU A 83 25.31 -6.04 3.63
CA GLU A 83 26.05 -6.48 2.45
C GLU A 83 25.72 -5.67 1.16
N LYS A 84 24.90 -4.61 1.26
CA LYS A 84 24.47 -3.71 0.16
C LYS A 84 23.84 -4.42 -1.03
N LYS A 85 23.18 -5.57 -0.83
CA LYS A 85 22.38 -6.18 -1.90
C LYS A 85 21.25 -5.23 -2.28
N LYS A 86 21.22 -4.86 -3.56
CA LYS A 86 20.12 -4.07 -4.14
C LYS A 86 18.83 -4.90 -4.03
N ASN A 87 17.72 -4.24 -3.69
CA ASN A 87 16.35 -4.83 -3.63
C ASN A 87 16.04 -5.72 -2.41
N VAL A 88 16.68 -5.48 -1.27
CA VAL A 88 16.27 -6.05 0.02
C VAL A 88 15.87 -4.91 0.95
N TYR A 89 14.62 -4.93 1.39
CA TYR A 89 14.00 -3.92 2.27
C TYR A 89 13.49 -4.58 3.55
N LEU A 90 13.39 -3.81 4.64
CA LEU A 90 12.66 -4.23 5.83
C LEU A 90 11.22 -4.58 5.46
N ILE A 91 10.58 -5.48 6.21
CA ILE A 91 9.24 -5.99 5.86
C ILE A 91 8.22 -4.85 5.78
N GLU A 92 8.31 -3.88 6.69
CA GLU A 92 7.45 -2.70 6.67
C GLU A 92 7.62 -1.88 5.38
N ASP A 93 8.86 -1.62 4.99
CA ASP A 93 9.18 -0.80 3.81
C ASP A 93 8.86 -1.56 2.51
N LEU A 94 9.09 -2.88 2.49
CA LEU A 94 8.67 -3.76 1.40
C LEU A 94 7.16 -3.66 1.18
N ASN A 95 6.36 -3.76 2.25
CA ASN A 95 4.91 -3.68 2.15
C ASN A 95 4.44 -2.30 1.66
N LYS A 96 5.05 -1.21 2.14
CA LYS A 96 4.76 0.16 1.65
C LYS A 96 5.12 0.31 0.17
N MET A 97 6.29 -0.17 -0.24
CA MET A 97 6.74 -0.15 -1.63
C MET A 97 5.79 -0.92 -2.54
N ILE A 98 5.40 -2.14 -2.16
CA ILE A 98 4.47 -2.96 -2.93
C ILE A 98 3.11 -2.26 -3.05
N TRP A 99 2.58 -1.69 -1.99
CA TRP A 99 1.31 -0.96 -2.06
C TRP A 99 1.37 0.22 -3.05
N ARG A 100 2.46 0.99 -3.01
CA ARG A 100 2.67 2.10 -3.95
C ARG A 100 2.72 1.61 -5.39
N GLN A 101 3.48 0.55 -5.66
CA GLN A 101 3.67 0.01 -7.01
C GLN A 101 2.41 -0.66 -7.56
N GLU A 102 1.75 -1.51 -6.76
CA GLU A 102 0.70 -2.39 -7.26
C GLU A 102 -0.70 -1.77 -7.16
N VAL A 103 -0.98 -1.01 -6.10
CA VAL A 103 -2.30 -0.39 -5.89
C VAL A 103 -2.35 0.99 -6.53
N LEU A 104 -1.39 1.85 -6.18
CA LEU A 104 -1.34 3.24 -6.62
C LEU A 104 -0.61 3.44 -7.96
N GLN A 105 0.02 2.41 -8.51
CA GLN A 105 0.86 2.47 -9.72
C GLN A 105 1.96 3.55 -9.68
N VAL A 106 2.47 3.85 -8.48
CA VAL A 106 3.57 4.79 -8.28
C VAL A 106 4.88 4.03 -8.19
N SER A 107 5.76 4.25 -9.16
CA SER A 107 7.14 3.73 -9.16
C SER A 107 8.12 4.85 -9.49
N ALA A 108 9.35 4.74 -8.99
CA ALA A 108 10.39 5.77 -9.09
C ALA A 108 10.73 6.17 -10.54
N ASN A 109 10.39 5.33 -11.53
CA ASN A 109 10.71 5.53 -12.94
C ASN A 109 9.49 5.68 -13.86
N THR A 110 8.28 5.78 -13.30
CA THR A 110 7.05 5.80 -14.10
C THR A 110 6.47 7.21 -14.10
N VAL A 111 6.23 7.77 -15.29
CA VAL A 111 5.43 9.00 -15.47
C VAL A 111 4.13 8.83 -14.69
N PRO A 112 3.65 9.83 -13.92
CA PRO A 112 2.39 9.73 -13.21
C PRO A 112 1.28 9.44 -14.21
N THR A 113 0.90 8.17 -14.32
CA THR A 113 -0.24 7.73 -15.09
C THR A 113 -1.47 8.29 -14.39
N LYS A 114 -2.52 8.63 -15.14
CA LYS A 114 -3.83 9.00 -14.53
C LYS A 114 -4.41 7.89 -13.64
N GLN A 115 -3.86 6.68 -13.69
CA GLN A 115 -4.33 5.52 -12.96
C GLN A 115 -3.82 5.45 -11.51
N GLY A 116 -4.62 4.89 -10.61
CA GLY A 116 -4.24 4.65 -9.22
C GLY A 116 -4.17 5.94 -8.40
N LEU A 117 -2.98 6.52 -8.22
CA LEU A 117 -2.81 7.76 -7.45
C LEU A 117 -3.59 8.93 -8.07
N GLY A 118 -3.60 9.05 -9.40
CA GLY A 118 -4.36 10.10 -10.09
C GLY A 118 -5.86 10.01 -9.80
N GLU A 119 -6.44 8.81 -9.92
CA GLU A 119 -7.85 8.55 -9.61
C GLU A 119 -8.20 8.88 -8.14
N VAL A 120 -7.32 8.55 -7.20
CA VAL A 120 -7.49 8.91 -5.78
C VAL A 120 -7.39 10.43 -5.57
N ALA A 121 -6.47 11.10 -6.25
CA ALA A 121 -6.29 12.55 -6.16
C ALA A 121 -7.49 13.31 -6.76
N ASP A 122 -7.97 12.88 -7.93
CA ASP A 122 -9.14 13.43 -8.59
C ASP A 122 -10.38 13.26 -7.70
N ALA A 123 -10.58 12.06 -7.12
CA ALA A 123 -11.68 11.81 -6.20
C ALA A 123 -11.60 12.63 -4.90
N VAL A 124 -10.39 12.86 -4.36
CA VAL A 124 -10.20 13.75 -3.21
C VAL A 124 -10.58 15.18 -3.55
N THR A 125 -10.20 15.67 -4.73
CA THR A 125 -10.49 17.03 -5.20
C THR A 125 -11.99 17.21 -5.42
N GLU A 126 -12.63 16.27 -6.13
CA GLU A 126 -14.08 16.27 -6.35
C GLU A 126 -14.86 16.27 -5.03
N LEU A 127 -14.46 15.41 -4.07
CA LEU A 127 -15.13 15.36 -2.78
C LEU A 127 -14.93 16.67 -2.00
N ARG A 128 -13.74 17.29 -2.04
CA ARG A 128 -13.46 18.58 -1.38
C ARG A 128 -14.31 19.72 -1.96
N GLU A 129 -14.38 19.84 -3.28
CA GLU A 129 -15.15 20.88 -3.97
C GLU A 129 -16.65 20.74 -3.69
N LYS A 130 -17.15 19.51 -3.71
CA LYS A 130 -18.57 19.21 -3.50
C LYS A 130 -19.01 19.37 -2.04
N SER A 131 -18.13 19.08 -1.09
CA SER A 131 -18.45 19.12 0.34
C SER A 131 -18.87 20.49 0.84
N GLY A 132 -18.50 21.59 0.16
CA GLY A 132 -18.89 22.96 0.53
C GLY A 132 -18.62 23.37 1.99
N GLY A 133 -17.84 22.58 2.74
CA GLY A 133 -17.61 22.72 4.17
C GLY A 133 -18.62 22.05 5.14
N THR A 134 -19.64 21.30 4.68
CA THR A 134 -20.77 20.89 5.55
C THR A 134 -20.92 19.39 5.81
N ALA A 135 -20.38 18.49 4.98
CA ALA A 135 -20.40 17.05 5.25
C ALA A 135 -19.17 16.60 6.07
N GLU A 136 -19.29 16.60 7.40
CA GLU A 136 -18.21 16.21 8.33
C GLU A 136 -17.62 14.82 8.00
N TYR A 137 -18.45 13.91 7.50
CA TYR A 137 -18.06 12.56 7.11
C TYR A 137 -17.07 12.54 5.94
N ASP A 138 -17.32 13.33 4.89
CA ASP A 138 -16.48 13.41 3.69
C ASP A 138 -15.12 14.06 3.99
N LEU A 139 -15.11 15.11 4.82
CA LEU A 139 -13.88 15.73 5.31
C LEU A 139 -13.02 14.74 6.10
N LYS A 140 -13.64 13.91 6.96
CA LYS A 140 -12.93 12.87 7.71
C LYS A 140 -12.36 11.79 6.80
N LEU A 141 -13.10 11.38 5.77
CA LEU A 141 -12.64 10.41 4.78
C LEU A 141 -11.43 10.93 4.02
N VAL A 142 -11.49 12.15 3.47
CA VAL A 142 -10.37 12.81 2.77
C VAL A 142 -9.16 12.92 3.68
N LYS A 143 -9.34 13.36 4.94
CA LYS A 143 -8.24 13.46 5.91
C LYS A 143 -7.56 12.11 6.15
N ASN A 144 -8.33 11.03 6.26
CA ASN A 144 -7.80 9.68 6.44
C ASN A 144 -7.02 9.20 5.20
N VAL A 145 -7.52 9.49 4.00
CA VAL A 145 -6.84 9.17 2.75
C VAL A 145 -5.52 9.93 2.63
N VAL A 146 -5.52 11.25 2.87
CA VAL A 146 -4.30 12.07 2.86
C VAL A 146 -3.28 11.52 3.87
N LYS A 147 -3.74 11.20 5.10
CA LYS A 147 -2.86 10.58 6.11
C LYS A 147 -2.27 9.25 5.64
N SER A 148 -3.07 8.41 4.96
CA SER A 148 -2.59 7.13 4.41
C SER A 148 -1.52 7.33 3.33
N LEU A 149 -1.67 8.34 2.48
CA LEU A 149 -0.70 8.68 1.44
C LEU A 149 0.60 9.21 2.07
N SER A 150 0.51 10.05 3.10
CA SER A 150 1.68 10.53 3.84
C SER A 150 2.45 9.38 4.50
N SER A 151 1.77 8.36 5.04
CA SER A 151 2.45 7.17 5.57
C SER A 151 3.10 6.27 4.50
N LEU A 152 2.81 6.52 3.23
CA LEU A 152 3.47 5.90 2.06
C LEU A 152 4.54 6.82 1.45
N ASP A 153 4.86 7.94 2.11
CA ASP A 153 5.77 8.99 1.60
C ASP A 153 5.27 9.61 0.28
N LEU A 154 3.96 9.74 0.15
CA LEU A 154 3.30 10.42 -0.97
C LEU A 154 2.63 11.70 -0.46
N THR A 155 2.80 12.79 -1.19
CA THR A 155 2.09 14.06 -0.98
C THR A 155 1.16 14.28 -2.15
N LEU A 156 -0.07 14.71 -1.84
CA LEU A 156 -0.93 15.36 -2.80
C LEU A 156 -0.61 16.85 -2.65
N ASP A 157 0.02 17.45 -3.66
CA ASP A 157 0.19 18.91 -3.66
C ASP A 157 -1.22 19.53 -3.75
N ASP A 158 -1.51 20.48 -2.84
CA ASP A 158 -2.75 21.27 -2.82
C ASP A 158 -2.83 22.21 -4.05
#